data_AF-A0A5S6QPY6-F1
#
_entry.id   AF-A0A5S6QPY6-F1
#
_cell.length_a   1.000
_cell.length_b   1.000
_cell.length_c   1.000
_cell.angle_alpha   90.00
_cell.angle_beta   90.00
_cell.angle_gamma   90.00
#
_symmetry.space_group_name_H-M   'P 1'
#
loop_
_entity.id
_entity.type
_entity.pdbx_description
1 polymer ?
#
loop_
_entity_poly.entity_id
_entity_poly.type
_entity_poly.pdbx_seq_one_letter_code
_entity_poly.pdbx_strand_id
1 'polypeptide(L)'
;MKPAKKLLNGNVPTIAQYTNCSTPVKKVHSMYASMIFSRWGVCLLYSSNARLATRQNSISETKTNLAEQNVSPKEGMNKRYLFLPPFAPTVINPRASSIGMSLSLRCLEEKLKKAVHCYPDFPKRGVLFRDLLPVMQDVHLMEELLDCIVSECRKRCGKLSAVVAMEARGFLFGPLIALKMGLAFVPIRKPGKLPGKVASVSYAKEYGEDTLEVQADAIQKGSFVLLFDDVLATGGTAAAAVQLLNSIGVQVAFAVFLAELLYLKGAPFLKNTPYLSLLQFDS
;
A
#
# COMPACT_ATOMS: atom_id res chain seq x y z
N MET A 1 8.55 -16.18 -39.49
CA MET A 1 8.58 -17.47 -38.76
C MET A 1 8.18 -17.22 -37.30
N LYS A 2 7.01 -17.72 -36.89
CA LYS A 2 6.58 -17.78 -35.48
C LYS A 2 7.05 -19.13 -34.92
N PRO A 3 7.67 -19.24 -33.73
CA PRO A 3 7.88 -20.53 -33.12
C PRO A 3 6.59 -21.01 -32.46
N ALA A 4 6.32 -22.29 -32.67
CA ALA A 4 5.05 -22.96 -32.44
C ALA A 4 4.75 -23.22 -30.96
N LYS A 5 3.47 -23.05 -30.61
CA LYS A 5 2.82 -23.72 -29.49
C LYS A 5 2.98 -25.23 -29.65
N LYS A 6 3.71 -25.89 -28.74
CA LYS A 6 3.67 -27.35 -28.58
C LYS A 6 3.29 -27.67 -27.13
N LEU A 7 1.97 -27.86 -26.95
CA LEU A 7 1.29 -28.83 -26.09
C LEU A 7 2.03 -29.26 -24.81
N LEU A 8 1.70 -28.62 -23.68
CA LEU A 8 1.78 -29.28 -22.38
C LEU A 8 0.47 -30.04 -22.18
N ASN A 9 0.46 -31.32 -22.56
CA ASN A 9 -0.64 -32.23 -22.27
C ASN A 9 -0.68 -32.53 -20.77
N GLY A 10 -1.53 -31.82 -20.04
CA GLY A 10 -2.32 -32.33 -18.90
C GLY A 10 -1.61 -32.93 -17.67
N ASN A 11 -0.29 -33.01 -17.59
CA ASN A 11 0.43 -33.57 -16.45
C ASN A 11 1.28 -32.50 -15.76
N VAL A 12 1.04 -32.29 -14.46
CA VAL A 12 1.90 -31.47 -13.61
C VAL A 12 3.28 -32.14 -13.52
N PRO A 13 4.38 -31.45 -13.87
CA PRO A 13 5.72 -32.03 -13.79
C PRO A 13 6.06 -32.40 -12.35
N THR A 14 6.51 -33.65 -12.13
CA THR A 14 6.90 -34.17 -10.81
C THR A 14 8.30 -33.70 -10.42
N ILE A 15 8.58 -33.65 -9.10
CA ILE A 15 9.81 -33.13 -8.48
C ILE A 15 11.10 -33.70 -9.11
N ALA A 16 11.08 -34.92 -9.64
CA ALA A 16 12.21 -35.57 -10.31
C ALA A 16 12.61 -34.92 -11.66
N GLN A 17 11.78 -34.07 -12.26
CA GLN A 17 12.15 -33.33 -13.48
C GLN A 17 12.97 -32.06 -13.19
N TYR A 18 13.07 -31.63 -11.93
CA TYR A 18 13.88 -30.48 -11.52
C TYR A 18 15.33 -30.84 -11.16
N THR A 19 15.67 -32.12 -11.01
CA THR A 19 16.98 -32.54 -10.50
C THR A 19 18.11 -32.50 -11.55
N ASN A 20 17.81 -32.23 -12.83
CA ASN A 20 18.83 -32.10 -13.89
C ASN A 20 19.08 -30.64 -14.34
N CYS A 21 18.53 -29.65 -13.65
CA CYS A 21 18.91 -28.25 -13.87
C CYS A 21 20.08 -27.86 -12.95
N SER A 22 21.31 -27.91 -13.48
CA SER A 22 22.56 -27.59 -12.78
C SER A 22 22.82 -26.09 -12.56
N THR A 23 21.77 -25.27 -12.44
CA THR A 23 21.90 -23.86 -12.05
C THR A 23 20.99 -23.51 -10.87
N PRO A 24 21.53 -23.08 -9.71
CA PRO A 24 20.72 -22.70 -8.56
C PRO A 24 19.90 -21.44 -8.87
N VAL A 25 18.61 -21.49 -8.54
CA VAL A 25 17.57 -20.45 -8.77
C VAL A 25 17.95 -19.04 -8.26
N LYS A 26 18.94 -18.93 -7.36
CA LYS A 26 19.51 -17.66 -6.89
C LYS A 26 20.32 -16.90 -7.96
N LYS A 27 20.90 -17.60 -8.95
CA LYS A 27 21.74 -16.97 -9.99
C LYS A 27 20.93 -16.27 -11.08
N VAL A 28 19.73 -16.77 -11.38
CA VAL A 28 18.87 -16.24 -12.47
C VAL A 28 18.32 -14.86 -12.11
N HIS A 29 17.89 -14.64 -10.85
CA HIS A 29 17.40 -13.33 -10.41
C HIS A 29 18.49 -12.25 -10.34
N SER A 30 19.72 -12.63 -9.97
CA SER A 30 20.88 -11.71 -9.96
C SER A 30 21.27 -11.23 -11.36
N MET A 31 21.13 -12.10 -12.38
CA MET A 31 21.50 -11.79 -13.76
C MET A 31 20.51 -10.79 -14.41
N TYR A 32 19.21 -10.95 -14.17
CA TYR A 32 18.19 -10.01 -14.66
C TYR A 32 18.27 -8.64 -13.99
N ALA A 33 18.54 -8.60 -12.68
CA ALA A 33 18.77 -7.33 -11.97
C ALA A 33 20.00 -6.59 -12.54
N SER A 34 21.13 -7.29 -12.71
CA SER A 34 22.35 -6.69 -13.26
C SER A 34 22.17 -6.17 -14.71
N MET A 35 21.40 -6.86 -15.55
CA MET A 35 21.10 -6.41 -16.92
C MET A 35 20.21 -5.16 -16.99
N ILE A 36 19.30 -4.97 -16.03
CA ILE A 36 18.43 -3.78 -15.98
C ILE A 36 19.22 -2.56 -15.49
N PHE A 37 20.11 -2.73 -14.51
CA PHE A 37 20.87 -1.62 -13.90
C PHE A 37 22.14 -1.20 -14.67
N SER A 38 22.74 -2.09 -15.46
CA SER A 38 23.87 -1.73 -16.34
C SER A 38 23.45 -0.78 -17.46
N ARG A 39 22.19 -0.86 -17.90
CA ARG A 39 21.59 0.08 -18.86
C ARG A 39 21.35 1.48 -18.28
N TRP A 40 21.44 1.64 -16.96
CA TRP A 40 21.27 2.90 -16.22
C TRP A 40 22.55 3.39 -15.54
N GLY A 41 23.71 2.77 -15.82
CA GLY A 41 25.00 3.21 -15.29
C GLY A 41 25.18 3.02 -13.78
N VAL A 42 24.38 2.16 -13.14
CA VAL A 42 24.46 1.90 -11.70
C VAL A 42 25.27 0.63 -11.46
N CYS A 43 26.47 0.77 -10.88
CA CYS A 43 27.30 -0.36 -10.47
C CYS A 43 26.96 -0.76 -9.03
N LEU A 44 26.36 -1.94 -8.85
CA LEU A 44 26.10 -2.52 -7.52
C LEU A 44 27.38 -3.22 -7.03
N LEU A 45 28.11 -2.56 -6.11
CA LEU A 45 29.17 -3.22 -5.34
C LEU A 45 28.53 -4.07 -4.24
N TYR A 46 28.56 -5.39 -4.41
CA TYR A 46 28.20 -6.34 -3.35
C TYR A 46 29.46 -6.79 -2.62
N SER A 47 29.54 -6.46 -1.33
CA SER A 47 30.55 -7.00 -0.41
C SER A 47 30.15 -8.41 0.02
N SER A 48 30.88 -9.41 -0.45
CA SER A 48 30.77 -10.80 -0.02
C SER A 48 31.63 -11.04 1.22
N ASN A 49 31.06 -10.89 2.42
CA ASN A 49 31.70 -11.39 3.64
C ASN A 49 31.44 -12.90 3.77
N ALA A 50 32.43 -13.71 3.42
CA ALA A 50 32.52 -15.12 3.81
C ALA A 50 33.82 -15.35 4.60
N ARG A 51 33.67 -15.66 5.89
CA ARG A 51 34.75 -16.04 6.81
C ARG A 51 35.30 -17.42 6.45
N LEU A 52 36.63 -17.56 6.39
CA LEU A 52 37.35 -18.80 6.69
C LEU A 52 38.63 -18.46 7.49
N ALA A 53 38.99 -19.37 8.38
CA ALA A 53 39.76 -19.14 9.59
C ALA A 53 41.29 -19.26 9.42
N THR A 54 41.99 -18.80 10.48
CA THR A 54 43.34 -19.20 10.94
C THR A 54 44.55 -18.96 10.03
N ARG A 55 45.36 -17.95 10.39
CA ARG A 55 46.81 -18.12 10.61
C ARG A 55 47.38 -16.93 11.38
N GLN A 56 48.00 -17.23 12.53
CA GLN A 56 48.90 -16.33 13.25
C GLN A 56 50.13 -16.02 12.39
N ASN A 57 50.57 -14.75 12.48
CA ASN A 57 51.96 -14.24 12.50
C ASN A 57 51.90 -12.78 12.00
N SER A 58 51.87 -11.83 12.93
CA SER A 58 53.06 -11.09 13.38
C SER A 58 53.68 -10.28 12.24
N ILE A 59 53.45 -8.96 12.25
CA ILE A 59 54.50 -7.94 12.09
C ILE A 59 53.93 -6.62 12.64
N SER A 60 54.68 -6.15 13.63
CA SER A 60 54.72 -4.87 14.32
C SER A 60 54.82 -3.64 13.41
N GLU A 61 54.28 -2.53 13.93
CA GLU A 61 54.83 -1.15 13.89
C GLU A 61 55.11 -0.54 12.50
N THR A 62 54.54 0.62 12.18
CA THR A 62 55.05 1.89 12.70
C THR A 62 54.07 3.03 12.44
N LYS A 63 53.96 3.93 13.43
CA LYS A 63 53.43 5.28 13.31
C LYS A 63 54.46 6.14 12.56
N THR A 64 54.00 7.07 11.71
CA THR A 64 54.58 8.42 11.62
C THR A 64 53.62 9.39 10.93
N ASN A 65 53.40 10.51 11.60
CA ASN A 65 52.82 11.75 11.06
C ASN A 65 53.63 12.27 9.88
N LEU A 66 52.99 12.99 8.96
CA LEU A 66 53.50 14.23 8.36
C LEU A 66 52.36 14.97 7.67
N ALA A 67 52.09 16.17 8.16
CA ALA A 67 51.29 17.19 7.50
C ALA A 67 52.16 17.91 6.48
N GLU A 68 51.64 18.23 5.29
CA GLU A 68 52.08 19.39 4.51
C GLU A 68 51.10 19.73 3.36
N GLN A 69 50.44 20.87 3.55
CA GLN A 69 50.21 21.99 2.63
C GLN A 69 49.84 21.77 1.14
N ASN A 70 48.61 22.19 0.83
CA ASN A 70 48.18 23.11 -0.25
C ASN A 70 48.84 23.05 -1.63
N VAL A 71 48.08 22.54 -2.63
CA VAL A 71 48.01 23.12 -3.98
C VAL A 71 46.59 22.98 -4.53
N SER A 72 46.00 24.10 -4.96
CA SER A 72 44.88 24.17 -5.91
C SER A 72 45.44 24.73 -7.23
N PRO A 73 44.88 24.50 -8.43
CA PRO A 73 43.52 24.98 -8.72
C PRO A 73 42.71 24.26 -9.85
N LYS A 74 41.42 24.63 -9.89
CA LYS A 74 40.50 24.78 -11.06
C LYS A 74 39.54 23.66 -11.50
N GLU A 75 38.26 24.05 -11.39
CA GLU A 75 37.13 23.91 -12.31
C GLU A 75 36.34 22.60 -12.38
N GLY A 76 35.05 22.69 -12.01
CA GLY A 76 34.02 21.79 -12.54
C GLY A 76 32.83 21.51 -11.63
N MET A 77 31.72 22.20 -11.91
CA MET A 77 30.33 21.83 -11.60
C MET A 77 29.73 22.16 -10.21
N ASN A 78 29.01 23.29 -10.24
CA ASN A 78 27.86 23.69 -9.44
C ASN A 78 26.93 22.52 -9.03
N LYS A 79 26.84 22.19 -7.75
CA LYS A 79 25.68 21.47 -7.17
C LYS A 79 24.77 22.48 -6.48
N ARG A 80 23.83 23.04 -7.24
CA ARG A 80 22.67 23.75 -6.68
C ARG A 80 21.74 22.69 -6.08
N TYR A 81 21.76 22.56 -4.75
CA TYR A 81 20.66 21.93 -4.03
C TYR A 81 19.45 22.87 -4.14
N LEU A 82 18.42 22.44 -4.89
CA LEU A 82 17.14 23.14 -4.93
C LEU A 82 16.47 22.97 -3.56
N PHE A 83 16.55 24.01 -2.73
CA PHE A 83 15.79 24.13 -1.50
C PHE A 83 14.33 24.38 -1.91
N LEU A 84 13.45 23.38 -1.76
CA LEU A 84 12.01 23.59 -1.90
C LEU A 84 11.52 24.42 -0.69
N PRO A 85 10.76 25.50 -0.90
CA PRO A 85 10.25 26.28 0.21
C PRO A 85 9.23 25.47 1.04
N PRO A 86 9.14 25.69 2.36
CA PRO A 86 8.09 25.09 3.18
C PRO A 86 6.72 25.61 2.70
N PHE A 87 5.79 24.70 2.45
CA PHE A 87 4.41 25.03 2.12
C PHE A 87 3.79 25.85 3.27
N ALA A 88 3.46 27.11 3.01
CA ALA A 88 2.71 27.94 3.94
C ALA A 88 1.28 27.40 4.09
N PRO A 89 0.73 27.29 5.31
CA PRO A 89 -0.66 26.90 5.51
C PRO A 89 -1.58 28.04 5.05
N THR A 90 -2.43 27.77 4.06
CA THR A 90 -3.48 28.69 3.65
C THR A 90 -4.51 28.81 4.78
N VAL A 91 -4.71 30.02 5.29
CA VAL A 91 -5.79 30.33 6.24
C VAL A 91 -7.12 30.24 5.50
N ILE A 92 -7.87 29.17 5.70
CA ILE A 92 -9.20 28.99 5.11
C ILE A 92 -10.22 29.71 5.99
N ASN A 93 -10.94 30.67 5.40
CA ASN A 93 -12.04 31.38 6.05
C ASN A 93 -13.21 30.40 6.36
N PRO A 94 -13.61 30.23 7.63
CA PRO A 94 -14.50 29.13 8.05
C PRO A 94 -15.98 29.27 7.64
N ARG A 95 -16.42 30.40 7.07
CA ARG A 95 -17.83 30.62 6.69
C ARG A 95 -18.14 30.48 5.19
N ALA A 96 -17.16 30.64 4.30
CA ALA A 96 -17.34 30.43 2.85
C ALA A 96 -17.11 28.97 2.42
N SER A 97 -16.66 28.12 3.35
CA SER A 97 -16.13 26.79 3.08
C SER A 97 -17.17 25.66 3.09
N SER A 98 -18.30 25.77 3.81
CA SER A 98 -19.23 24.64 3.93
C SER A 98 -20.05 24.38 2.66
N ILE A 99 -20.54 25.44 2.00
CA ILE A 99 -21.38 25.33 0.80
C ILE A 99 -20.53 24.95 -0.43
N GLY A 100 -19.38 25.61 -0.64
CA GLY A 100 -18.48 25.33 -1.75
C GLY A 100 -17.87 23.92 -1.70
N MET A 101 -17.60 23.42 -0.49
CA MET A 101 -17.06 22.08 -0.27
C MET A 101 -18.14 20.99 -0.43
N SER A 102 -19.40 21.29 -0.10
CA SER A 102 -20.53 20.40 -0.40
C SER A 102 -20.76 20.27 -1.92
N LEU A 103 -20.53 21.35 -2.68
CA LEU A 103 -20.64 21.35 -4.14
C LEU A 103 -19.47 20.63 -4.82
N SER A 104 -18.24 20.78 -4.32
CA SER A 104 -17.08 20.05 -4.85
C SER A 104 -17.19 18.55 -4.61
N LEU A 105 -17.70 18.13 -3.44
CA LEU A 105 -17.95 16.72 -3.14
C LEU A 105 -19.02 16.12 -4.06
N ARG A 106 -20.13 16.82 -4.26
CA ARG A 106 -21.18 16.40 -5.20
C ARG A 106 -20.66 16.30 -6.63
N CYS A 107 -19.85 17.26 -7.08
CA CYS A 107 -19.25 17.23 -8.41
C CYS A 107 -18.34 16.01 -8.60
N LEU A 108 -17.49 15.73 -7.61
CA LEU A 108 -16.62 14.55 -7.62
C LEU A 108 -17.43 13.25 -7.60
N GLU A 109 -18.47 13.17 -6.77
CA GLU A 109 -19.38 12.03 -6.70
C GLU A 109 -19.98 11.73 -8.08
N GLU A 110 -20.46 12.74 -8.81
CA GLU A 110 -21.00 12.56 -10.16
C GLU A 110 -19.95 12.10 -11.18
N LYS A 111 -18.71 12.60 -11.10
CA LYS A 111 -17.60 12.11 -11.93
C LYS A 111 -17.28 10.65 -11.62
N LEU A 112 -17.21 10.30 -10.34
CA LEU A 112 -16.96 8.93 -9.88
C LEU A 112 -18.06 7.98 -10.35
N LYS A 113 -19.34 8.34 -10.19
CA LYS A 113 -20.48 7.53 -10.66
C LYS A 113 -20.40 7.24 -12.16
N LYS A 114 -19.98 8.21 -12.98
CA LYS A 114 -19.81 8.03 -14.43
C LYS A 114 -18.66 7.08 -14.78
N ALA A 115 -17.63 7.01 -13.94
CA ALA A 115 -16.52 6.09 -14.12
C ALA A 115 -16.86 4.65 -13.66
N VAL A 116 -17.79 4.47 -12.72
CA VAL A 116 -18.16 3.13 -12.24
C VAL A 116 -18.84 2.33 -13.34
N HIS A 117 -18.27 1.17 -13.67
CA HIS A 117 -18.89 0.21 -14.58
C HIS A 117 -19.67 -0.84 -13.80
N CYS A 118 -20.83 -1.23 -14.29
CA CYS A 118 -21.67 -2.24 -13.64
C CYS A 118 -21.71 -3.53 -14.47
N TYR A 119 -21.48 -4.66 -13.81
CA TYR A 119 -21.54 -5.99 -14.39
C TYR A 119 -22.65 -6.79 -13.69
N PRO A 120 -23.78 -7.06 -14.37
CA PRO A 120 -24.84 -7.89 -13.79
C PRO A 120 -24.38 -9.35 -13.67
N ASP A 121 -24.97 -10.06 -12.72
CA ASP A 121 -24.76 -11.49 -12.47
C ASP A 121 -23.30 -11.87 -12.16
N PHE A 122 -22.53 -10.96 -11.55
CA PHE A 122 -21.15 -11.19 -11.13
C PHE A 122 -20.96 -10.91 -9.63
N PRO A 123 -20.22 -11.76 -8.88
CA PRO A 123 -19.60 -13.02 -9.30
C PRO A 123 -20.59 -14.20 -9.40
N LYS A 124 -21.87 -13.97 -9.05
CA LYS A 124 -22.95 -14.94 -9.12
C LYS A 124 -24.22 -14.26 -9.64
N ARG A 125 -25.13 -15.06 -10.17
CA ARG A 125 -26.44 -14.60 -10.66
C ARG A 125 -27.20 -13.85 -9.56
N GLY A 126 -27.82 -12.72 -9.92
CA GLY A 126 -28.57 -11.83 -9.04
C GLY A 126 -27.73 -10.75 -8.36
N VAL A 127 -26.41 -10.72 -8.55
CA VAL A 127 -25.53 -9.68 -7.97
C VAL A 127 -25.14 -8.66 -9.05
N LEU A 128 -25.36 -7.38 -8.77
CA LEU A 128 -24.84 -6.28 -9.59
C LEU A 128 -23.45 -5.87 -9.07
N PHE A 129 -22.40 -6.28 -9.77
CA PHE A 129 -21.03 -5.91 -9.41
C PHE A 129 -20.70 -4.51 -9.90
N ARG A 130 -20.21 -3.66 -9.00
CA ARG A 130 -19.78 -2.29 -9.29
C ARG A 130 -18.25 -2.24 -9.34
N ASP A 131 -17.72 -2.09 -10.55
CA ASP A 131 -16.28 -2.01 -10.80
C ASP A 131 -15.79 -0.56 -10.65
N LEU A 132 -14.91 -0.36 -9.66
CA LEU A 132 -14.32 0.93 -9.31
C LEU A 132 -12.95 1.14 -9.99
N LEU A 133 -12.39 0.09 -10.63
CA LEU A 133 -11.08 0.17 -11.28
C LEU A 133 -10.99 1.20 -12.42
N PRO A 134 -12.04 1.52 -13.19
CA PRO A 134 -11.95 2.57 -14.21
C PRO A 134 -11.59 3.94 -13.63
N VAL A 135 -11.89 4.21 -12.36
CA VAL A 135 -11.46 5.45 -11.68
C VAL A 135 -9.94 5.58 -11.76
N MET A 136 -9.20 4.47 -11.62
CA MET A 136 -7.73 4.44 -11.68
C MET A 136 -7.15 4.70 -13.07
N GLN A 137 -7.97 4.61 -14.12
CA GLN A 137 -7.53 4.83 -15.51
C GLN A 137 -7.54 6.32 -15.87
N ASP A 138 -8.29 7.14 -15.11
CA ASP A 138 -8.29 8.59 -15.23
C ASP A 138 -7.42 9.21 -14.12
N VAL A 139 -6.23 9.68 -14.51
CA VAL A 139 -5.24 10.26 -13.59
C VAL A 139 -5.78 11.49 -12.86
N HIS A 140 -6.56 12.33 -13.55
CA HIS A 140 -7.12 13.53 -12.95
C HIS A 140 -8.21 13.19 -11.95
N LEU A 141 -9.10 12.26 -12.29
CA LEU A 141 -10.12 11.78 -11.37
C LEU A 141 -9.51 11.10 -10.13
N MET A 142 -8.43 10.33 -10.31
CA MET A 142 -7.68 9.75 -9.18
C MET A 142 -7.06 10.82 -8.28
N GLU A 143 -6.44 11.84 -8.86
CA GLU A 143 -5.84 12.92 -8.08
C GLU A 143 -6.89 13.68 -7.28
N GLU A 144 -8.01 14.06 -7.92
CA GLU A 144 -9.16 14.70 -7.28
C GLU A 144 -9.74 13.83 -6.15
N LEU A 145 -9.88 12.53 -6.38
CA LEU A 145 -10.34 11.55 -5.39
C LEU A 145 -9.41 11.53 -4.17
N LEU A 146 -8.10 11.42 -4.39
CA LEU A 146 -7.12 11.36 -3.31
C LEU A 146 -7.07 12.68 -2.54
N ASP A 147 -7.13 13.83 -3.22
CA ASP A 147 -7.20 15.14 -2.57
C ASP A 147 -8.45 15.27 -1.70
N CYS A 148 -9.60 14.83 -2.19
CA CYS A 148 -10.84 14.79 -1.44
C CYS A 148 -10.70 13.94 -0.18
N ILE A 149 -10.25 12.69 -0.31
CA ILE A 149 -10.07 11.77 0.84
C ILE A 149 -9.14 12.38 1.88
N VAL A 150 -7.98 12.88 1.46
CA VAL A 150 -6.98 13.46 2.37
C VAL A 150 -7.52 14.71 3.06
N SER A 151 -8.23 15.57 2.32
CA SER A 151 -8.87 16.77 2.85
C SER A 151 -9.92 16.43 3.92
N GLU A 152 -10.79 15.46 3.65
CA GLU A 152 -11.80 15.02 4.62
C GLU A 152 -11.18 14.33 5.84
N CYS A 153 -10.16 13.49 5.63
CA CYS A 153 -9.45 12.86 6.74
C CYS A 153 -8.78 13.90 7.64
N ARG A 154 -8.11 14.91 7.07
CA ARG A 154 -7.44 15.97 7.85
C ARG A 154 -8.42 16.85 8.64
N LYS A 155 -9.65 17.03 8.15
CA LYS A 155 -10.69 17.80 8.86
C LYS A 155 -11.30 17.04 10.03
N ARG A 156 -11.47 15.72 9.87
CA ARG A 156 -12.24 14.88 10.79
C ARG A 156 -11.37 14.12 11.77
N CYS A 157 -10.10 13.91 11.45
CA CYS A 157 -9.17 13.12 12.24
C CYS A 157 -8.14 14.02 12.94
N GLY A 158 -7.74 13.60 14.15
CA GLY A 158 -6.53 14.11 14.78
C GLY A 158 -5.27 13.49 14.18
N LYS A 159 -4.24 13.32 15.03
CA LYS A 159 -2.99 12.68 14.62
C LYS A 159 -3.24 11.21 14.26
N LEU A 160 -2.87 10.83 13.04
CA LEU A 160 -2.87 9.44 12.56
C LEU A 160 -1.42 8.94 12.45
N SER A 161 -1.21 7.64 12.66
CA SER A 161 0.10 6.99 12.53
C SER A 161 0.24 6.21 11.21
N ALA A 162 -0.84 5.62 10.73
CA ALA A 162 -0.83 4.79 9.53
C ALA A 162 -2.18 4.79 8.82
N VAL A 163 -2.15 4.46 7.53
CA VAL A 163 -3.31 3.98 6.78
C VAL A 163 -3.24 2.46 6.75
N VAL A 164 -4.32 1.83 7.20
CA VAL A 164 -4.51 0.39 7.17
C VAL A 164 -5.53 0.07 6.10
N ALA A 165 -5.20 -0.83 5.18
CA ALA A 165 -6.15 -1.25 4.14
C ALA A 165 -6.34 -2.77 4.14
N MET A 166 -7.47 -3.22 3.63
CA MET A 166 -7.80 -4.64 3.50
C MET A 166 -7.47 -5.17 2.10
N GLU A 167 -6.98 -6.41 2.01
CA GLU A 167 -6.66 -7.00 0.72
C GLU A 167 -7.93 -7.33 -0.10
N ALA A 168 -7.84 -7.39 -1.43
CA ALA A 168 -6.73 -6.91 -2.26
C ALA A 168 -6.99 -5.50 -2.80
N ARG A 169 -8.26 -5.14 -2.99
CA ARG A 169 -8.66 -3.89 -3.67
C ARG A 169 -8.36 -2.65 -2.83
N GLY A 170 -8.45 -2.76 -1.51
CA GLY A 170 -7.97 -1.71 -0.61
C GLY A 170 -6.50 -1.33 -0.83
N PHE A 171 -5.66 -2.26 -1.32
CA PHE A 171 -4.23 -1.99 -1.59
C PHE A 171 -3.99 -1.16 -2.86
N LEU A 172 -5.01 -1.00 -3.70
CA LEU A 172 -4.88 -0.19 -4.91
C LEU A 172 -4.89 1.32 -4.58
N PHE A 173 -5.58 1.69 -3.50
CA PHE A 173 -5.73 3.10 -3.08
C PHE A 173 -5.04 3.39 -1.75
N GLY A 174 -5.06 2.46 -0.79
CA GLY A 174 -4.51 2.65 0.55
C GLY A 174 -3.07 3.18 0.59
N PRO A 175 -2.12 2.60 -0.17
CA PRO A 175 -0.76 3.11 -0.24
C PRO A 175 -0.66 4.53 -0.84
N LEU A 176 -1.51 4.85 -1.83
CA LEU A 176 -1.56 6.19 -2.43
C LEU A 176 -2.06 7.23 -1.43
N ILE A 177 -3.08 6.87 -0.65
CA ILE A 177 -3.61 7.70 0.44
C ILE A 177 -2.54 7.89 1.51
N ALA A 178 -1.90 6.81 1.98
CA ALA A 178 -0.80 6.88 2.95
C ALA A 178 0.32 7.81 2.48
N LEU A 179 0.77 7.65 1.23
CA LEU A 179 1.81 8.48 0.64
C LEU A 179 1.41 9.96 0.62
N LYS A 180 0.19 10.28 0.17
CA LYS A 180 -0.31 11.66 0.09
C LYS A 180 -0.56 12.28 1.47
N MET A 181 -0.83 11.47 2.49
CA MET A 181 -0.94 11.92 3.88
C MET A 181 0.42 12.01 4.60
N GLY A 182 1.48 11.42 4.06
CA GLY A 182 2.77 11.30 4.75
C GLY A 182 2.72 10.31 5.92
N LEU A 183 1.93 9.24 5.80
CA LEU A 183 1.73 8.22 6.83
C LEU A 183 2.33 6.87 6.41
N ALA A 184 2.57 6.00 7.38
CA ALA A 184 2.90 4.61 7.09
C ALA A 184 1.70 3.89 6.45
N PHE A 185 1.98 2.85 5.65
CA PHE A 185 0.97 1.95 5.12
C PHE A 185 1.11 0.57 5.77
N VAL A 186 -0.01 -0.01 6.21
CA VAL A 186 -0.04 -1.33 6.83
C VAL A 186 -1.12 -2.21 6.19
N PRO A 187 -0.78 -3.37 5.63
CA PRO A 187 -1.75 -4.26 5.02
C PRO A 187 -2.43 -5.17 6.04
N ILE A 188 -3.75 -5.33 5.93
CA ILE A 188 -4.50 -6.46 6.48
C ILE A 188 -4.71 -7.49 5.37
N ARG A 189 -4.36 -8.75 5.63
CA ARG A 189 -4.36 -9.83 4.63
C ARG A 189 -5.09 -11.07 5.10
N LYS A 190 -5.37 -11.98 4.18
CA LYS A 190 -5.79 -13.33 4.51
C LYS A 190 -4.65 -14.16 5.13
N PRO A 191 -4.97 -15.29 5.79
CA PRO A 191 -4.00 -16.08 6.50
C PRO A 191 -2.81 -16.56 5.67
N GLY A 192 -1.63 -16.55 6.29
CA GLY A 192 -0.40 -17.09 5.69
C GLY A 192 0.21 -16.21 4.60
N LYS A 193 -0.25 -14.96 4.45
CA LYS A 193 0.34 -13.99 3.51
C LYS A 193 1.33 -13.02 4.16
N LEU A 194 1.30 -12.89 5.49
CA LEU A 194 2.18 -11.98 6.23
C LEU A 194 3.27 -12.78 6.95
N PRO A 195 4.53 -12.31 6.92
CA PRO A 195 5.63 -12.96 7.63
C PRO A 195 5.68 -12.55 9.11
N GLY A 196 6.35 -13.37 9.92
CA GLY A 196 6.64 -13.06 11.32
C GLY A 196 5.43 -13.27 12.23
N LYS A 197 5.38 -12.50 13.33
CA LYS A 197 4.29 -12.60 14.30
C LYS A 197 3.06 -11.86 13.79
N VAL A 198 1.96 -12.57 13.64
CA VAL A 198 0.68 -12.02 13.19
C VAL A 198 -0.36 -12.08 14.30
N ALA A 199 -1.25 -11.10 14.32
CA ALA A 199 -2.53 -11.19 15.02
C ALA A 199 -3.61 -11.57 14.00
N SER A 200 -4.61 -12.34 14.43
CA SER A 200 -5.67 -12.84 13.56
C SER A 200 -7.05 -12.69 14.19
N VAL A 201 -8.06 -12.37 13.38
CA VAL A 201 -9.47 -12.39 13.77
C VAL A 201 -10.28 -13.11 12.71
N SER A 202 -11.06 -14.11 13.12
CA SER A 202 -12.02 -14.78 12.27
C SER A 202 -13.42 -14.20 12.44
N TYR A 203 -14.19 -14.18 11.36
CA TYR A 203 -15.56 -13.65 11.34
C TYR A 203 -16.44 -14.47 10.40
N ALA A 204 -17.71 -14.57 10.77
CA ALA A 204 -18.70 -15.27 9.98
C ALA A 204 -19.10 -14.47 8.73
N LYS A 205 -19.28 -15.18 7.63
CA LYS A 205 -19.90 -14.71 6.39
C LYS A 205 -21.22 -15.45 6.18
N GLU A 206 -22.00 -15.00 5.20
CA GLU A 206 -23.26 -15.67 4.82
C GLU A 206 -23.04 -17.15 4.48
N TYR A 207 -21.90 -17.47 3.89
CA TYR A 207 -21.47 -18.85 3.62
C TYR A 207 -20.03 -19.04 4.09
N GLY A 208 -19.86 -19.43 5.36
CA GLY A 208 -18.58 -19.83 5.93
C GLY A 208 -17.95 -18.80 6.86
N GLU A 209 -16.65 -18.98 7.10
CA GLU A 209 -15.82 -18.13 7.95
C GLU A 209 -14.67 -17.58 7.11
N ASP A 210 -14.23 -16.36 7.39
CA ASP A 210 -13.00 -15.82 6.83
C ASP A 210 -12.15 -15.23 7.96
N THR A 211 -10.86 -15.07 7.72
CA THR A 211 -9.90 -14.63 8.73
C THR A 211 -9.07 -13.49 8.17
N LEU A 212 -8.82 -12.48 9.01
CA LEU A 212 -7.93 -11.37 8.70
C LEU A 212 -6.70 -11.44 9.59
N GLU A 213 -5.54 -11.14 9.02
CA GLU A 213 -4.25 -11.06 9.69
C GLU A 213 -3.59 -9.69 9.50
N VAL A 214 -2.87 -9.26 10.54
CA VAL A 214 -1.97 -8.11 10.50
C VAL A 214 -0.70 -8.46 11.28
N GLN A 215 0.45 -7.92 10.87
CA GLN A 215 1.68 -8.11 11.65
C GLN A 215 1.54 -7.38 13.00
N ALA A 216 1.81 -8.09 14.09
CA ALA A 216 1.48 -7.65 15.46
C ALA A 216 2.29 -6.43 15.92
N ASP A 217 3.40 -6.13 15.26
CA ASP A 217 4.33 -5.04 15.51
C ASP A 217 4.33 -3.97 14.41
N ALA A 218 3.43 -4.07 13.41
CA ALA A 218 3.37 -3.12 12.30
C ALA A 218 3.02 -1.69 12.74
N ILE A 219 2.31 -1.55 13.88
CA ILE A 219 1.82 -0.27 14.39
C ILE A 219 2.07 -0.23 15.89
N GLN A 220 2.53 0.91 16.39
CA GLN A 220 2.74 1.11 17.82
C GLN A 220 1.40 1.08 18.58
N LYS A 221 1.40 0.43 19.75
CA LYS A 221 0.24 0.42 20.65
C LYS A 221 -0.15 1.84 21.06
N GLY A 222 -1.44 2.11 21.15
CA GLY A 222 -2.01 3.42 21.46
C GLY A 222 -2.10 4.36 20.25
N SER A 223 -1.64 3.94 19.06
CA SER A 223 -1.78 4.71 17.84
C SER A 223 -3.21 4.73 17.31
N PHE A 224 -3.51 5.81 16.60
CA PHE A 224 -4.73 5.99 15.82
C PHE A 224 -4.43 5.79 14.34
N VAL A 225 -5.32 5.09 13.63
CA VAL A 225 -5.15 4.78 12.21
C VAL A 225 -6.39 5.09 11.39
N LEU A 226 -6.16 5.31 10.09
CA LEU A 226 -7.20 5.38 9.07
C LEU A 226 -7.42 3.97 8.51
N LEU A 227 -8.64 3.44 8.59
CA LEU A 227 -9.01 2.21 7.90
C LEU A 227 -9.52 2.54 6.50
N PHE A 228 -9.10 1.78 5.48
CA PHE A 228 -9.52 1.97 4.11
C PHE A 228 -9.98 0.66 3.46
N ASP A 229 -11.10 0.71 2.74
CA ASP A 229 -11.47 -0.31 1.75
C ASP A 229 -12.13 0.32 0.52
N ASP A 230 -12.28 -0.47 -0.54
CA ASP A 230 -13.00 -0.02 -1.72
C ASP A 230 -14.52 -0.01 -1.52
N VAL A 231 -15.09 -1.06 -0.89
CA VAL A 231 -16.55 -1.19 -0.74
C VAL A 231 -16.96 -1.57 0.68
N LEU A 232 -17.86 -0.79 1.28
CA LEU A 232 -18.64 -1.19 2.44
C LEU A 232 -19.92 -1.92 2.00
N ALA A 233 -19.91 -3.25 2.16
CA ALA A 233 -21.06 -4.10 1.87
C ALA A 233 -21.84 -4.44 3.16
N THR A 234 -21.79 -5.70 3.62
CA THR A 234 -22.43 -6.13 4.88
C THR A 234 -21.72 -5.61 6.13
N GLY A 235 -20.54 -5.00 6.00
CA GLY A 235 -19.76 -4.46 7.13
C GLY A 235 -18.96 -5.50 7.93
N GLY A 236 -19.14 -6.80 7.70
CA GLY A 236 -18.46 -7.87 8.45
C GLY A 236 -16.93 -7.78 8.39
N THR A 237 -16.36 -7.61 7.20
CA THR A 237 -14.90 -7.49 7.02
C THR A 237 -14.36 -6.24 7.74
N ALA A 238 -15.04 -5.11 7.61
CA ALA A 238 -14.61 -3.87 8.24
C ALA A 238 -14.68 -3.94 9.77
N ALA A 239 -15.73 -4.55 10.32
CA ALA A 239 -15.85 -4.80 11.76
C ALA A 239 -14.76 -5.75 12.27
N ALA A 240 -14.46 -6.82 11.52
CA ALA A 240 -13.36 -7.72 11.84
C ALA A 240 -12.00 -7.01 11.81
N ALA A 241 -11.78 -6.11 10.85
CA ALA A 241 -10.57 -5.28 10.80
C ALA A 241 -10.45 -4.33 12.00
N VAL A 242 -11.55 -3.67 12.40
CA VAL A 242 -11.58 -2.84 13.61
C VAL A 242 -11.28 -3.68 14.87
N GLN A 243 -11.89 -4.85 15.00
CA GLN A 243 -11.63 -5.77 16.11
C GLN A 243 -10.18 -6.24 16.14
N LEU A 244 -9.61 -6.59 14.98
CA LEU A 244 -8.24 -7.02 14.83
C LEU A 244 -7.26 -5.94 15.29
N LEU A 245 -7.44 -4.70 14.83
CA LEU A 245 -6.60 -3.57 15.23
C LEU A 245 -6.72 -3.27 16.73
N ASN A 246 -7.94 -3.31 17.27
CA ASN A 246 -8.15 -3.13 18.71
C ASN A 246 -7.44 -4.23 19.53
N SER A 247 -7.39 -5.47 19.04
CA SER A 247 -6.72 -6.59 19.73
C SER A 247 -5.22 -6.39 19.89
N ILE A 248 -4.58 -5.64 18.99
CA ILE A 248 -3.16 -5.27 19.08
C ILE A 248 -2.95 -3.90 19.76
N GLY A 249 -4.02 -3.28 20.29
CA GLY A 249 -3.98 -2.00 20.99
C GLY A 249 -3.92 -0.79 20.06
N VAL A 250 -4.40 -0.90 18.83
CA VAL A 250 -4.46 0.18 17.84
C VAL A 250 -5.91 0.57 17.62
N GLN A 251 -6.21 1.87 17.60
CA GLN A 251 -7.57 2.38 17.46
C GLN A 251 -7.83 2.88 16.04
N VAL A 252 -8.96 2.47 15.46
CA VAL A 252 -9.43 3.05 14.18
C VAL A 252 -10.10 4.38 14.47
N ALA A 253 -9.42 5.47 14.15
CA ALA A 253 -9.94 6.82 14.34
C ALA A 253 -10.99 7.18 13.30
N PHE A 254 -10.84 6.69 12.07
CA PHE A 254 -11.73 6.98 10.97
C PHE A 254 -11.64 5.86 9.93
N ALA A 255 -12.74 5.57 9.24
CA ALA A 255 -12.77 4.64 8.12
C ALA A 255 -13.18 5.34 6.82
N VAL A 256 -12.61 4.93 5.69
CA VAL A 256 -12.95 5.45 4.37
C VAL A 256 -13.28 4.31 3.44
N PHE A 257 -14.42 4.43 2.76
CA PHE A 257 -14.89 3.52 1.73
C PHE A 257 -15.13 4.30 0.44
N LEU A 258 -14.65 3.77 -0.69
CA LEU A 258 -14.93 4.42 -1.97
C LEU A 258 -16.41 4.29 -2.34
N ALA A 259 -17.03 3.15 -2.05
CA ALA A 259 -18.46 2.91 -2.23
C ALA A 259 -19.12 2.24 -1.01
N GLU A 260 -20.39 2.53 -0.79
CA GLU A 260 -21.25 1.87 0.20
C GLU A 260 -22.52 1.32 -0.47
N LEU A 261 -22.85 0.07 -0.16
CA LEU A 261 -24.07 -0.60 -0.59
C LEU A 261 -25.12 -0.49 0.52
N LEU A 262 -25.93 0.56 0.48
CA LEU A 262 -26.82 0.94 1.58
C LEU A 262 -27.87 -0.14 1.91
N TYR A 263 -28.33 -0.89 0.89
CA TYR A 263 -29.28 -1.98 1.07
C TYR A 263 -28.73 -3.16 1.90
N LEU A 264 -27.40 -3.28 2.05
CA LEU A 264 -26.76 -4.30 2.88
C LEU A 264 -26.57 -3.88 4.34
N LYS A 265 -26.88 -2.62 4.68
CA LYS A 265 -26.85 -2.10 6.05
C LYS A 265 -25.54 -2.40 6.79
N GLY A 266 -24.40 -2.09 6.16
CA GLY A 266 -23.07 -2.31 6.73
C GLY A 266 -22.68 -1.33 7.85
N ALA A 267 -23.16 -0.08 7.79
CA ALA A 267 -22.78 0.98 8.73
C ALA A 267 -22.92 0.63 10.23
N PRO A 268 -24.01 -0.03 10.70
CA PRO A 268 -24.15 -0.43 12.11
C PRO A 268 -23.02 -1.30 12.65
N PHE A 269 -22.33 -2.06 11.79
CA PHE A 269 -21.21 -2.94 12.19
C PHE A 269 -19.94 -2.17 12.53
N LEU A 270 -19.81 -0.92 12.07
CA LEU A 270 -18.70 -0.03 12.44
C LEU A 270 -18.86 0.58 13.84
N LYS A 271 -20.04 0.41 14.47
CA LYS A 271 -20.35 0.92 15.81
C LYS A 271 -20.04 2.41 15.95
N ASN A 272 -19.03 2.76 16.76
CA ASN A 272 -18.63 4.13 17.04
C ASN A 272 -17.49 4.63 16.15
N THR A 273 -17.04 3.83 15.18
CA THR A 273 -16.00 4.25 14.24
C THR A 273 -16.61 5.21 13.22
N PRO A 274 -16.26 6.50 13.24
CA PRO A 274 -16.74 7.43 12.22
C PRO A 274 -16.18 7.05 10.86
N TYR A 275 -16.97 7.24 9.81
CA TYR A 275 -16.58 6.86 8.46
C TYR A 275 -17.01 7.86 7.39
N LEU A 276 -16.41 7.72 6.20
CA LEU A 276 -16.78 8.40 4.97
C LEU A 276 -17.00 7.35 3.87
N SER A 277 -18.16 7.43 3.21
CA SER A 277 -18.44 6.75 1.94
C SER A 277 -18.55 7.80 0.83
N LEU A 278 -17.77 7.68 -0.24
CA LEU A 278 -17.81 8.67 -1.33
C LEU A 278 -18.94 8.42 -2.34
N LEU A 279 -19.21 7.14 -2.63
CA LEU A 279 -20.33 6.70 -3.44
C LEU A 279 -21.31 5.94 -2.56
N GLN A 280 -22.60 6.20 -2.73
CA GLN A 280 -23.67 5.47 -2.04
C GLN A 280 -24.62 4.88 -3.08
N PHE A 281 -24.95 3.60 -2.92
CA PHE A 281 -25.85 2.86 -3.81
C PHE A 281 -26.99 2.23 -3.01
N ASP A 282 -28.22 2.62 -3.35
CA ASP A 282 -29.45 2.15 -2.70
C ASP A 282 -29.96 0.80 -3.23
N SER A 283 -29.46 0.36 -4.39
CA SER A 283 -29.84 -0.87 -5.09
C SER A 283 -28.66 -1.46 -5.84
#